data_AF-A0A6J8CDQ9-F1
#
_entry.id   AF-A0A6J8CDQ9-F1
#
_cell.length_a   1.000
_cell.length_b   1.000
_cell.length_c   1.000
_cell.angle_alpha   90.00
_cell.angle_beta   90.00
_cell.angle_gamma   90.00
#
_symmetry.space_group_name_H-M   'P 1'
#
loop_
_entity.id
_entity.type
_entity.pdbx_description
1 polymer ?
#
loop_
_entity_poly.entity_id
_entity_poly.type
_entity_poly.pdbx_seq_one_letter_code
_entity_poly.pdbx_strand_id
1 'polypeptide(L)'
;MKDNVTDHMKNKLPLTKEERSHIMSDLFGEDGIVTSNDTMDFNLKSENLCNKYPIITNYYTKRLKNRLFNHVNKPLKNLSNPDRLWTNNNCESMNHRFKIATDWKPQILPELLTKIYDVTKLHFIDIRRSIYDQGNYELSAMFQKHYTSPYIWAKTYSIICL
;
A
#
# COMPACT_ATOMS: atom_id res chain seq x y z
N MET A 1 -2.39 -5.64 -1.84
CA MET A 1 -3.77 -6.01 -1.42
C MET A 1 -4.30 -7.21 -2.21
N LYS A 2 -4.20 -7.18 -3.54
CA LYS A 2 -4.58 -8.29 -4.44
C LYS A 2 -4.00 -9.65 -3.99
N ASP A 3 -2.71 -9.69 -3.65
CA ASP A 3 -2.05 -10.95 -3.24
C ASP A 3 -2.56 -11.44 -1.88
N ASN A 4 -2.74 -10.54 -0.90
CA ASN A 4 -3.33 -10.89 0.40
C ASN A 4 -4.76 -11.46 0.26
N VAL A 5 -5.54 -10.94 -0.68
CA VAL A 5 -6.88 -11.47 -0.98
C VAL A 5 -6.78 -12.84 -1.64
N THR A 6 -5.86 -13.00 -2.59
CA THR A 6 -5.57 -14.26 -3.28
C THR A 6 -5.18 -15.36 -2.30
N ASP A 7 -4.24 -15.06 -1.38
CA ASP A 7 -3.79 -16.01 -0.36
C ASP A 7 -4.90 -16.36 0.64
N HIS A 8 -5.73 -15.39 1.02
CA HIS A 8 -6.87 -15.66 1.89
C HIS A 8 -7.88 -16.59 1.20
N MET A 9 -8.22 -16.31 -0.06
CA MET A 9 -9.14 -17.15 -0.83
C MET A 9 -8.58 -18.56 -1.05
N LYS A 10 -7.27 -18.70 -1.25
CA LYS A 10 -6.61 -19.99 -1.40
C LYS A 10 -6.65 -20.84 -0.13
N ASN A 11 -6.43 -20.23 1.03
CA ASN A 11 -6.20 -20.95 2.29
C ASN A 11 -7.42 -21.07 3.19
N LYS A 12 -8.46 -20.23 2.99
CA LYS A 12 -9.59 -20.12 3.93
C LYS A 12 -10.96 -20.36 3.31
N LEU A 13 -11.06 -20.40 1.99
CA LEU A 13 -12.33 -20.61 1.28
C LEU A 13 -12.22 -21.87 0.41
N PRO A 14 -13.25 -22.73 0.39
CA PRO A 14 -13.26 -23.93 -0.44
C PRO A 14 -13.64 -23.56 -1.89
N LEU A 15 -12.75 -22.81 -2.55
CA LEU A 15 -12.91 -22.34 -3.92
C LEU A 15 -11.96 -23.07 -4.86
N THR A 16 -12.44 -23.40 -6.06
CA THR A 16 -11.60 -23.89 -7.16
C THR A 16 -10.65 -22.80 -7.66
N LYS A 17 -9.62 -23.20 -8.42
CA LYS A 17 -8.68 -22.24 -9.03
C LYS A 17 -9.39 -21.30 -10.01
N GLU A 18 -10.34 -21.82 -10.78
CA GLU A 18 -11.12 -21.06 -11.76
C GLU A 18 -12.05 -20.05 -11.09
N GLU A 19 -12.81 -20.45 -10.08
CA GLU A 19 -13.68 -19.53 -9.32
C GLU A 19 -12.86 -18.41 -8.69
N ARG A 20 -11.71 -18.72 -8.09
CA ARG A 20 -10.80 -17.69 -7.55
C ARG A 20 -10.35 -16.73 -8.64
N SER A 21 -10.00 -17.22 -9.82
CA SER A 21 -9.58 -16.36 -10.93
C SER A 21 -10.70 -15.41 -11.35
N HIS A 22 -11.93 -15.91 -11.48
CA HIS A 22 -13.07 -15.08 -11.83
C HIS A 22 -13.40 -14.05 -10.75
N ILE A 23 -13.43 -14.45 -9.48
CA ILE A 23 -13.64 -13.53 -8.35
C ILE A 23 -12.55 -12.45 -8.33
N MET A 24 -11.28 -12.81 -8.57
CA MET A 24 -10.18 -11.86 -8.63
C MET A 24 -10.30 -10.90 -9.82
N SER A 25 -10.86 -11.34 -10.94
CA SER A 25 -11.19 -10.48 -12.09
C SER A 25 -12.35 -9.53 -11.75
N ASP A 26 -13.42 -10.03 -11.13
CA ASP A 26 -14.57 -9.21 -10.74
C ASP A 26 -14.20 -8.19 -9.64
N LEU A 27 -13.18 -8.47 -8.82
CA LEU A 27 -12.66 -7.53 -7.83
C LEU A 27 -11.63 -6.55 -8.39
N PHE A 28 -10.61 -7.06 -9.12
CA PHE A 28 -9.39 -6.33 -9.46
C PHE A 28 -9.06 -6.30 -10.97
N GLY A 29 -9.94 -6.83 -11.82
CA GLY A 29 -9.80 -6.77 -13.27
C GLY A 29 -10.08 -5.37 -13.82
N GLU A 30 -10.00 -5.23 -15.14
CA GLU A 30 -10.19 -3.95 -15.84
C GLU A 30 -11.58 -3.35 -15.59
N ASP A 31 -12.61 -4.20 -15.49
CA ASP A 31 -13.98 -3.82 -15.12
C ASP A 31 -14.36 -4.23 -13.68
N GLY A 32 -13.37 -4.46 -12.82
CA GLY A 32 -13.59 -4.90 -11.45
C GLY A 32 -14.19 -3.82 -10.54
N ILE A 33 -14.56 -4.21 -9.32
CA ILE A 33 -15.07 -3.28 -8.29
C ILE A 33 -14.09 -2.14 -8.00
N VAL A 34 -12.78 -2.39 -8.09
CA VAL A 34 -11.76 -1.35 -7.86
C VAL A 34 -11.72 -0.26 -8.94
N THR A 35 -12.29 -0.51 -10.13
CA THR A 35 -12.34 0.47 -11.22
C THR A 35 -13.66 1.23 -11.27
N SER A 36 -14.51 1.09 -10.23
CA SER A 36 -15.80 1.77 -10.18
C SER A 36 -15.70 3.28 -10.24
N ASN A 37 -16.52 3.87 -11.12
CA ASN A 37 -16.50 5.31 -11.42
C ASN A 37 -17.09 6.15 -10.28
N ASP A 38 -18.09 5.61 -9.59
CA ASP A 38 -18.75 6.30 -8.49
C ASP A 38 -19.23 5.31 -7.40
N THR A 39 -19.93 5.84 -6.40
CA THR A 39 -20.42 5.05 -5.27
C THR A 39 -21.59 4.15 -5.64
N MET A 40 -22.41 4.54 -6.63
CA MET A 40 -23.55 3.75 -7.07
C MET A 40 -23.07 2.52 -7.85
N ASP A 41 -22.14 2.72 -8.78
CA ASP A 41 -21.47 1.64 -9.53
C ASP A 41 -20.72 0.68 -8.59
N PHE A 42 -20.00 1.21 -7.60
CA PHE A 42 -19.34 0.39 -6.58
C PHE A 42 -20.31 -0.52 -5.83
N ASN A 43 -21.47 0.01 -5.43
CA ASN A 43 -22.49 -0.76 -4.72
C ASN A 43 -23.13 -1.80 -5.63
N LEU A 44 -23.43 -1.45 -6.88
CA LEU A 44 -24.00 -2.38 -7.86
C LEU A 44 -23.06 -3.55 -8.14
N LYS A 45 -21.78 -3.27 -8.46
CA LYS A 45 -20.78 -4.33 -8.68
C LYS A 45 -20.54 -5.16 -7.42
N SER A 46 -20.59 -4.55 -6.23
CA SER A 46 -20.52 -5.26 -4.95
C SER A 46 -21.66 -6.25 -4.73
N GLU A 47 -22.89 -5.85 -5.04
CA GLU A 47 -24.07 -6.72 -4.95
C GLU A 47 -23.99 -7.85 -5.97
N ASN A 48 -23.64 -7.53 -7.22
CA ASN A 48 -23.47 -8.53 -8.28
C ASN A 48 -22.43 -9.59 -7.88
N LEU A 49 -21.31 -9.19 -7.29
CA LEU A 49 -20.29 -10.12 -6.80
C LEU A 49 -20.84 -11.06 -5.72
N CYS A 50 -21.59 -10.52 -4.74
CA CYS A 50 -22.15 -11.31 -3.63
C CYS A 50 -23.26 -12.25 -4.09
N ASN A 51 -24.04 -11.84 -5.10
CA ASN A 51 -25.09 -12.67 -5.70
C ASN A 51 -24.48 -13.80 -6.55
N LYS A 52 -23.44 -13.50 -7.32
CA LYS A 52 -22.74 -14.47 -8.18
C LYS A 52 -21.91 -15.47 -7.37
N TYR A 53 -21.35 -15.04 -6.24
CA TYR A 53 -20.51 -15.87 -5.37
C TYR A 53 -20.92 -15.77 -3.90
N PRO A 54 -22.01 -16.43 -3.47
CA PRO A 54 -22.50 -16.35 -2.09
C PRO A 54 -21.46 -16.76 -1.03
N ILE A 55 -20.56 -17.68 -1.40
CA ILE A 55 -19.52 -18.21 -0.53
C ILE A 55 -18.50 -17.16 -0.07
N ILE A 56 -18.30 -16.08 -0.86
CA ILE A 56 -17.37 -15.01 -0.48
C ILE A 56 -18.06 -13.85 0.22
N THR A 57 -19.39 -13.79 0.21
CA THR A 57 -20.18 -12.65 0.70
C THR A 57 -19.81 -12.26 2.12
N ASN A 58 -19.68 -13.22 3.03
CA ASN A 58 -19.30 -12.94 4.43
C ASN A 58 -17.88 -12.35 4.55
N TYR A 59 -16.92 -12.86 3.77
CA TYR A 59 -15.57 -12.32 3.74
C TYR A 59 -15.54 -10.92 3.11
N TYR A 60 -16.23 -10.76 1.98
CA TYR A 60 -16.29 -9.51 1.24
C TYR A 60 -16.90 -8.40 2.11
N THR A 61 -18.11 -8.61 2.64
CA THR A 61 -18.84 -7.61 3.43
C THR A 61 -18.10 -7.21 4.71
N LYS A 62 -17.55 -8.17 5.46
CA LYS A 62 -16.89 -7.90 6.75
C LYS A 62 -15.47 -7.36 6.63
N ARG A 63 -14.72 -7.74 5.57
CA ARG A 63 -13.28 -7.42 5.49
C ARG A 63 -12.88 -6.58 4.29
N LEU A 64 -13.52 -6.75 3.13
CA LEU A 64 -13.09 -6.10 1.90
C LEU A 64 -13.91 -4.86 1.55
N LYS A 65 -15.24 -4.91 1.64
CA LYS A 65 -16.14 -3.85 1.17
C LYS A 65 -15.74 -2.48 1.73
N ASN A 66 -15.59 -2.38 3.05
CA ASN A 66 -15.21 -1.11 3.70
C ASN A 66 -13.79 -0.65 3.32
N ARG A 67 -12.85 -1.59 3.14
CA ARG A 67 -11.48 -1.26 2.73
C ARG A 67 -11.44 -0.75 1.30
N LEU A 68 -12.12 -1.43 0.38
CA LEU A 68 -12.22 -1.01 -1.02
C LEU A 68 -12.95 0.34 -1.13
N PHE A 69 -14.02 0.54 -0.36
CA PHE A 69 -14.73 1.80 -0.35
C PHE A 69 -13.84 2.96 0.13
N ASN A 70 -13.17 2.82 1.28
CA ASN A 70 -12.38 3.90 1.87
C ASN A 70 -11.07 4.20 1.13
N HIS A 71 -10.45 3.19 0.52
CA HIS A 71 -9.12 3.31 -0.08
C HIS A 71 -9.13 3.32 -1.61
N VAL A 72 -10.26 3.04 -2.25
CA VAL A 72 -10.38 3.05 -3.72
C VAL A 72 -11.47 4.01 -4.17
N ASN A 73 -12.71 3.88 -3.66
CA ASN A 73 -13.82 4.72 -4.13
C ASN A 73 -13.79 6.15 -3.56
N LYS A 74 -13.52 6.30 -2.27
CA LYS A 74 -13.48 7.62 -1.60
C LYS A 74 -12.35 8.54 -2.13
N PRO A 75 -11.12 8.04 -2.39
CA PRO A 75 -10.04 8.86 -2.94
C PRO A 75 -10.30 9.34 -4.38
N LEU A 76 -11.02 8.57 -5.21
CA LEU A 76 -11.38 8.96 -6.58
C LEU A 76 -12.22 10.25 -6.63
N LYS A 77 -12.98 10.55 -5.57
CA LYS A 77 -13.74 11.80 -5.44
C LYS A 77 -12.90 13.01 -4.97
N ASN A 78 -11.76 12.76 -4.34
CA ASN A 78 -11.02 13.77 -3.58
C ASN A 78 -9.63 14.10 -4.13
N LEU A 79 -9.12 13.38 -5.14
CA LEU A 79 -7.77 13.56 -5.67
C LEU A 79 -7.78 13.72 -7.20
N SER A 80 -7.20 14.83 -7.68
CA SER A 80 -7.02 15.15 -9.10
C SER A 80 -6.01 14.27 -9.84
N ASN A 81 -5.45 13.24 -9.20
CA ASN A 81 -4.62 12.27 -9.88
C ASN A 81 -4.85 10.86 -9.30
N PRO A 82 -5.55 9.98 -10.03
CA PRO A 82 -5.74 8.60 -9.62
C PRO A 82 -4.49 7.83 -10.02
N ASP A 83 -3.41 7.96 -9.25
CA ASP A 83 -2.35 6.95 -9.34
C ASP A 83 -2.94 5.64 -8.83
N ARG A 84 -3.46 4.92 -9.83
CA ARG A 84 -4.21 3.70 -9.76
C ARG A 84 -3.36 2.67 -9.05
N LEU A 85 -4.01 2.01 -8.09
CA LEU A 85 -3.59 0.83 -7.36
C LEU A 85 -2.74 1.16 -6.14
N TRP A 86 -3.36 0.93 -4.98
CA TRP A 86 -2.69 0.63 -3.73
C TRP A 86 -1.73 -0.55 -3.95
N THR A 87 -0.49 -0.23 -4.29
CA THR A 87 0.59 -1.20 -4.33
C THR A 87 1.12 -1.36 -2.90
N ASN A 88 1.31 -2.60 -2.48
CA ASN A 88 1.92 -2.94 -1.19
C ASN A 88 3.44 -2.67 -1.21
N ASN A 89 3.92 -1.94 -2.22
CA ASN A 89 5.33 -1.88 -2.60
C ASN A 89 6.19 -1.30 -1.48
N ASN A 90 5.67 -0.31 -0.73
CA ASN A 90 6.39 0.29 0.38
C ASN A 90 6.60 -0.71 1.53
N CYS A 91 5.55 -1.45 1.92
CA CYS A 91 5.65 -2.44 2.98
C CYS A 91 6.43 -3.70 2.53
N GLU A 92 6.28 -4.11 1.27
CA GLU A 92 7.04 -5.23 0.69
C GLU A 92 8.53 -4.92 0.55
N SER A 93 8.87 -3.72 0.07
CA SER A 93 10.24 -3.22 0.00
C SER A 93 10.87 -3.14 1.39
N MET A 94 10.12 -2.64 2.38
CA MET A 94 10.60 -2.60 3.76
C MET A 94 10.78 -4.01 4.36
N ASN A 95 9.82 -4.90 4.13
CA ASN A 95 9.93 -6.30 4.56
C ASN A 95 11.12 -7.00 3.91
N HIS A 96 11.40 -6.71 2.64
CA HIS A 96 12.56 -7.23 1.93
C HIS A 96 13.88 -6.72 2.54
N ARG A 97 13.97 -5.42 2.85
CA ARG A 97 15.13 -4.85 3.55
C ARG A 97 15.34 -5.48 4.92
N PHE A 98 14.27 -5.67 5.69
CA PHE A 98 14.36 -6.35 6.99
C PHE A 98 14.82 -7.80 6.86
N LYS A 99 14.28 -8.53 5.89
CA LYS A 99 14.67 -9.92 5.60
C LYS A 99 16.17 -10.04 5.26
N ILE A 100 16.70 -9.12 4.47
CA ILE A 100 18.14 -9.07 4.16
C ILE A 100 18.95 -8.71 5.41
N ALA A 101 18.54 -7.68 6.17
CA ALA A 101 19.27 -7.23 7.36
C ALA A 101 19.32 -8.28 8.49
N THR A 102 18.33 -9.16 8.56
CA THR A 102 18.27 -10.26 9.55
C THR A 102 18.79 -11.59 9.03
N ASP A 103 19.23 -11.66 7.76
CA ASP A 103 19.63 -12.92 7.09
C ASP A 103 18.57 -14.02 7.24
N TRP A 104 17.29 -13.64 7.32
CA TRP A 104 16.14 -14.53 7.56
C TRP A 104 16.25 -15.42 8.83
N LYS A 105 17.17 -15.12 9.75
CA LYS A 105 17.42 -15.94 10.94
C LYS A 105 16.75 -15.34 12.18
N PRO A 106 16.23 -16.17 13.10
CA PRO A 106 15.85 -15.71 14.43
C PRO A 106 17.02 -14.96 15.09
N GLN A 107 16.74 -13.80 15.66
CA GLN A 107 17.73 -12.97 16.35
C GLN A 107 17.36 -12.92 17.84
N ILE A 108 18.34 -12.76 18.71
CA ILE A 108 18.04 -12.38 20.09
C ILE A 108 17.39 -10.99 20.10
N LEU A 109 16.40 -10.79 20.96
CA LEU A 109 15.55 -9.60 20.94
C LEU A 109 16.34 -8.27 20.94
N PRO A 110 17.42 -8.09 21.72
CA PRO A 110 18.21 -6.86 21.69
C PRO A 110 18.83 -6.58 20.32
N GLU A 111 19.42 -7.60 19.68
CA GLU A 111 20.04 -7.46 18.35
C GLU A 111 18.99 -7.16 17.28
N LEU A 112 17.81 -7.78 17.38
CA LEU A 112 16.69 -7.47 16.50
C LEU A 112 16.26 -5.99 16.63
N LEU A 113 16.15 -5.49 17.86
CA LEU A 113 15.78 -4.10 18.12
C LEU A 113 16.80 -3.13 17.53
N THR A 114 18.10 -3.39 17.71
CA THR A 114 19.17 -2.59 17.10
C THR A 114 19.07 -2.58 15.58
N LYS A 115 18.91 -3.76 14.94
CA LYS A 115 18.77 -3.86 13.49
C LYS A 115 17.53 -3.13 12.97
N ILE A 116 16.40 -3.25 13.67
CA ILE A 116 15.16 -2.54 13.30
C ILE A 116 15.37 -1.02 13.38
N TYR A 117 15.99 -0.56 14.47
CA TYR A 117 16.33 0.84 14.67
C TYR A 117 17.23 1.37 13.55
N ASP A 118 18.29 0.65 13.19
CA ASP A 118 19.24 1.07 12.16
C ASP A 118 18.60 1.16 10.77
N VAL A 119 17.80 0.16 10.37
CA VAL A 119 17.07 0.18 9.10
C VAL A 119 16.08 1.35 9.06
N THR A 120 15.36 1.58 10.16
CA THR A 120 14.39 2.67 10.26
C THR A 120 15.09 4.03 10.19
N LYS A 121 16.21 4.20 10.90
CA LYS A 121 17.03 5.40 10.88
C LYS A 121 17.55 5.71 9.46
N LEU A 122 18.06 4.70 8.75
CA LEU A 122 18.49 4.86 7.36
C LEU A 122 17.34 5.29 6.46
N HIS A 123 16.14 4.73 6.65
CA HIS A 123 14.97 5.13 5.88
C HIS A 123 14.58 6.59 6.12
N PHE A 124 14.62 7.07 7.37
CA PHE A 124 14.40 8.49 7.65
C PHE A 124 15.48 9.40 7.04
N ILE A 125 16.73 8.94 6.98
CA ILE A 125 17.80 9.66 6.29
C ILE A 125 17.51 9.74 4.78
N ASP A 126 17.09 8.63 4.16
CA ASP A 126 16.73 8.58 2.74
C ASP A 126 15.52 9.49 2.42
N ILE A 127 14.48 9.47 3.25
CA ILE A 127 13.33 10.39 3.13
C ILE A 127 13.80 11.83 3.27
N ARG A 128 14.59 12.13 4.30
CA ARG A 128 15.15 13.46 4.50
C ARG A 128 15.91 13.91 3.25
N ARG A 129 16.75 13.03 2.67
CA ARG A 129 17.49 13.28 1.42
C ARG A 129 16.59 13.60 0.23
N SER A 130 15.51 12.86 0.06
CA SER A 130 14.55 13.10 -1.02
C SER A 130 13.86 14.48 -0.93
N ILE A 131 13.77 15.07 0.27
CA ILE A 131 13.14 16.38 0.47
C ILE A 131 13.93 17.53 -0.17
N TYR A 132 15.24 17.33 -0.36
CA TYR A 132 16.15 18.33 -0.96
C TYR A 132 16.85 17.77 -2.21
N ASP A 133 16.17 16.87 -2.92
CA ASP A 133 16.61 16.34 -4.21
C ASP A 133 18.01 15.68 -4.17
N GLN A 134 18.26 14.93 -3.10
CA GLN A 134 19.48 14.16 -2.93
C GLN A 134 19.17 12.68 -2.72
N GLY A 135 20.12 11.83 -3.11
CA GLY A 135 20.01 10.37 -2.97
C GLY A 135 19.27 9.71 -4.12
N ASN A 136 18.75 8.51 -3.88
CA ASN A 136 18.14 7.65 -4.91
C ASN A 136 16.61 7.74 -4.95
N TYR A 137 16.02 8.70 -4.22
CA TYR A 137 14.59 8.84 -4.05
C TYR A 137 14.16 10.25 -4.41
N GLU A 138 13.07 10.34 -5.17
CA GLU A 138 12.47 11.61 -5.57
C GLU A 138 11.15 11.83 -4.84
N LEU A 139 10.87 13.09 -4.52
CA LEU A 139 9.57 13.52 -4.00
C LEU A 139 8.51 13.40 -5.10
N SER A 140 7.43 12.65 -4.82
CA SER A 140 6.32 12.60 -5.77
C SER A 140 5.69 13.98 -5.95
N ALA A 141 5.09 14.22 -7.13
CA ALA A 141 4.46 15.49 -7.48
C ALA A 141 3.48 16.00 -6.41
N MET A 142 2.77 15.09 -5.74
CA MET A 142 1.80 15.40 -4.67
C MET A 142 2.45 16.05 -3.43
N PHE A 143 3.72 15.75 -3.16
CA PHE A 143 4.44 16.25 -1.99
C PHE A 143 5.44 17.36 -2.32
N GLN A 144 5.43 17.89 -3.55
CA GLN A 144 6.33 18.98 -3.97
C GLN A 144 6.24 20.22 -3.09
N LYS A 145 5.10 20.49 -2.46
CA LYS A 145 4.95 21.58 -1.47
C LYS A 145 5.86 21.45 -0.23
N HIS A 146 6.37 20.25 0.05
CA HIS A 146 7.29 19.98 1.16
C HIS A 146 8.76 20.06 0.72
N TYR A 147 9.02 20.23 -0.58
CA TYR A 147 10.35 20.41 -1.09
C TYR A 147 11.00 21.65 -0.46
N THR A 148 12.24 21.50 -0.02
CA THR A 148 13.05 22.61 0.47
C THR A 148 14.35 22.60 -0.30
N SER A 149 14.70 23.72 -0.94
CA SER A 149 15.96 23.78 -1.67
C SER A 149 17.15 23.54 -0.73
N PRO A 150 18.24 22.90 -1.19
CA PRO A 150 19.43 22.66 -0.38
C PRO A 150 19.96 23.93 0.31
N TYR A 151 19.83 25.08 -0.36
CA TYR A 151 20.23 26.40 0.16
C TYR A 151 19.39 26.83 1.36
N ILE A 152 18.06 26.73 1.28
CA ILE A 152 17.16 27.09 2.38
C ILE A 152 17.38 26.14 3.56
N TRP A 153 17.59 24.86 3.28
CA TRP A 153 17.86 23.85 4.30
C TRP A 153 19.17 24.14 5.05
N ALA A 154 20.26 24.37 4.32
CA ALA A 154 21.55 24.71 4.90
C ALA A 154 21.44 25.95 5.80
N LYS A 155 20.73 27.00 5.36
CA LYS A 155 20.52 28.22 6.15
C LYS A 155 19.77 27.97 7.47
N THR A 156 18.74 27.13 7.46
CA THR A 156 17.91 26.82 8.65
C THR A 156 18.69 26.06 9.73
N TYR A 157 19.60 25.15 9.33
CA TYR A 157 20.34 24.32 10.28
C TYR A 157 21.76 24.82 10.60
N SER A 158 22.29 25.78 9.84
CA SER A 158 23.57 26.45 10.16
C SER A 158 23.47 27.34 11.41
N ILE A 159 22.26 27.70 11.84
CA ILE A 159 22.02 28.50 13.06
C ILE A 159 22.08 27.63 14.33
N ILE A 160 22.02 26.30 14.22
CA ILE A 160 21.96 25.37 15.38
C ILE A 160 23.36 24.79 15.72
N CYS A 161 24.38 25.08 14.92
CA CYS A 161 25.77 24.64 15.14
C CYS A 161 26.74 25.79 15.47
N LEU A 162 26.23 26.85 16.10
CA LEU A 162 27.00 27.86 16.84
C LEU A 162 26.48 27.88 18.28
#